data_AF-A0A0F9JPX7-F1
#
_entry.id   AF-A0A0F9JPX7-F1
#
_cell.length_a   1.000
_cell.length_b   1.000
_cell.length_c   1.000
_cell.angle_alpha   90.00
_cell.angle_beta   90.00
_cell.angle_gamma   90.00
#
_symmetry.space_group_name_H-M   'P 1'
#
loop_
_entity.id
_entity.type
_entity.pdbx_description
1 polymer ?
#
loop_
_entity_poly.entity_id
_entity_poly.type
_entity_poly.pdbx_seq_one_letter_code
_entity_poly.pdbx_strand_id
1 'polypeptide(L)'
;MKSIKKIITRDKISTILFLIIPIVLVVIFVYIAIIWNVVVSLSDWDGLKPSYDFKGFGQYKDLFTNEIFLTSLWNNIQLILIFVPGSLIMGLFLAILLDQKV
;
A
#
# COMPACT_ATOMS: atom_id res chain seq x y z
N MET A 1 41.63 11.01 18.27
CA MET A 1 40.25 10.46 18.37
C MET A 1 39.19 11.58 18.53
N LYS A 2 39.13 12.56 17.61
CA LYS A 2 38.24 13.75 17.70
C LYS A 2 37.30 13.94 16.50
N SER A 3 37.15 12.93 15.63
CA SER A 3 36.48 13.12 14.33
C SER A 3 35.04 12.61 14.21
N ILE A 4 34.44 12.05 15.27
CA ILE A 4 33.07 11.46 15.21
C ILE A 4 31.98 12.42 15.73
N LYS A 5 32.34 13.40 16.59
CA LYS A 5 31.36 14.28 17.28
C LYS A 5 30.80 15.44 16.44
N LYS A 6 31.24 15.63 15.19
CA LYS A 6 30.86 16.81 14.37
C LYS A 6 29.78 16.53 13.30
N ILE A 7 29.13 15.36 13.34
CA ILE A 7 28.07 15.00 12.37
C ILE A 7 26.67 15.34 12.92
N ILE A 8 26.53 15.51 14.23
CA ILE A 8 25.25 15.70 14.92
C ILE A 8 25.15 17.16 15.40
N THR A 9 24.73 18.04 14.49
CA THR A 9 24.30 19.42 14.83
C THR A 9 22.96 19.35 15.57
N ARG A 10 22.69 20.30 16.49
CA ARG A 10 21.44 20.37 17.28
C ARG A 10 20.18 20.24 16.42
N ASP A 11 20.21 20.81 15.21
CA ASP A 11 19.10 20.77 14.25
C ASP A 11 18.81 19.37 13.72
N LYS A 12 19.84 18.52 13.57
CA LYS A 12 19.67 17.11 13.16
C LYS A 12 19.03 16.27 14.26
N ILE A 13 19.35 16.55 15.53
CA ILE A 13 18.74 15.87 16.68
C ILE A 13 17.26 16.23 16.75
N SER A 14 16.92 17.52 16.64
CA SER A 14 15.52 17.96 16.65
C SER A 14 14.73 17.37 15.49
N THR A 15 15.33 17.28 14.30
CA THR A 15 14.72 16.66 13.12
C THR A 15 14.46 15.16 13.35
N ILE A 16 15.45 14.42 13.87
CA ILE A 16 15.31 12.99 14.16
C ILE A 16 14.26 12.75 15.26
N LEU A 17 14.24 13.57 16.29
CA LEU A 17 13.26 13.45 17.38
C LEU A 17 11.83 13.74 16.90
N PHE A 18 11.66 14.64 15.93
CA PHE A 18 10.37 14.90 15.32
C PHE A 18 9.93 13.76 14.39
N LEU A 19 10.86 13.17 13.62
CA LEU A 19 10.56 12.09 12.67
C LEU A 19 10.45 10.71 13.32
N ILE A 20 11.01 10.49 14.51
CA ILE A 20 10.98 9.16 15.13
C ILE A 20 9.56 8.71 15.42
N ILE A 21 8.67 9.61 15.83
CA ILE A 21 7.29 9.25 16.18
C ILE A 21 6.46 8.83 14.96
N PRO A 22 6.39 9.58 13.83
CA PRO A 22 5.67 9.08 12.65
C PRO A 22 6.33 7.81 12.08
N ILE A 23 7.66 7.69 12.10
CA ILE A 23 8.34 6.48 11.62
C ILE A 23 7.94 5.26 12.45
N VAL A 24 7.98 5.37 13.77
CA VAL A 24 7.58 4.27 14.67
C VAL A 24 6.11 3.90 14.44
N LEU A 25 5.22 4.88 14.28
CA LEU A 25 3.82 4.61 13.96
C LEU A 25 3.67 3.88 12.62
N VAL A 26 4.38 4.30 11.57
CA VAL A 26 4.36 3.61 10.27
C VAL A 26 4.90 2.18 10.41
N VAL A 27 6.00 1.97 11.12
CA VAL A 27 6.56 0.64 11.39
C VAL A 27 5.54 -0.26 12.08
N ILE A 28 4.90 0.24 13.14
CA ILE A 28 3.98 -0.57 13.94
C ILE A 28 2.67 -0.82 13.20
N PHE A 29 2.05 0.19 12.61
CA PHE A 29 0.71 0.06 12.05
C PHE A 29 0.69 -0.39 10.59
N VAL A 30 1.72 -0.07 9.81
CA VAL A 30 1.78 -0.43 8.39
C VAL A 30 2.60 -1.70 8.21
N TYR A 31 3.86 -1.70 8.62
CA TYR A 31 4.75 -2.81 8.29
C TYR A 31 4.43 -4.10 9.07
N ILE A 32 4.09 -4.02 10.36
CA ILE A 32 3.64 -5.21 11.09
C ILE A 32 2.34 -5.76 10.49
N ALA A 33 1.40 -4.88 10.12
CA ALA A 33 0.14 -5.31 9.50
C ALA A 33 0.37 -5.97 8.12
N ILE A 34 1.33 -5.48 7.33
CA ILE A 34 1.74 -6.12 6.07
C ILE A 34 2.31 -7.51 6.34
N ILE A 35 3.22 -7.64 7.31
CA ILE A 35 3.82 -8.94 7.66
C ILE A 35 2.73 -9.92 8.10
N TRP A 36 1.78 -9.46 8.91
CA TRP A 36 0.65 -10.29 9.33
C TRP A 36 -0.21 -10.72 8.14
N ASN A 37 -0.53 -9.82 7.20
CA ASN A 37 -1.25 -10.18 5.98
C ASN A 37 -0.50 -11.24 5.15
N VAL A 38 0.83 -11.14 5.05
CA VAL A 38 1.64 -12.15 4.36
C VAL A 38 1.51 -13.51 5.05
N VAL A 39 1.61 -13.57 6.39
CA VAL A 39 1.43 -14.81 7.16
C VAL A 39 0.04 -15.41 6.93
N VAL A 40 -1.02 -14.59 7.00
CA VAL A 40 -2.41 -15.02 6.80
C VAL A 40 -2.65 -15.47 5.36
N SER A 41 -2.06 -14.81 4.37
CA SER A 41 -2.20 -15.20 2.96
C SER A 41 -1.58 -16.56 2.62
N LEU A 42 -0.63 -17.02 3.45
CA LEU A 42 0.01 -18.33 3.32
C LEU A 42 -0.66 -19.40 4.19
N SER A 43 -1.63 -19.02 5.01
CA SER A 43 -2.44 -19.95 5.80
C SER A 43 -3.74 -20.32 5.08
N ASP A 44 -4.42 -21.35 5.55
CA ASP A 44 -5.74 -21.80 5.05
C ASP A 44 -6.89 -20.90 5.57
N TRP A 45 -6.65 -19.59 5.64
CA TRP A 45 -7.63 -18.64 6.15
C TRP A 45 -8.72 -18.38 5.09
N ASP A 46 -9.96 -18.75 5.38
CA ASP A 46 -11.09 -18.56 4.47
C ASP A 46 -12.20 -17.71 5.11
N GLY A 47 -12.31 -16.45 4.68
CA GLY A 47 -13.35 -15.52 5.11
C GLY A 47 -13.43 -15.37 6.63
N LEU A 48 -14.56 -15.80 7.21
CA LEU A 48 -14.84 -15.77 8.65
C LEU A 48 -14.38 -17.02 9.40
N LYS A 49 -13.72 -17.97 8.73
CA LYS A 49 -13.15 -19.18 9.34
C LYS A 49 -11.65 -18.96 9.56
N PRO A 50 -11.23 -18.50 10.75
CA PRO A 50 -9.82 -18.30 11.04
C PRO A 50 -9.11 -19.67 11.11
N SER A 51 -8.15 -19.86 10.21
CA SER A 51 -7.17 -20.95 10.30
C SER A 51 -5.78 -20.41 10.02
N TYR A 52 -4.85 -20.76 10.91
CA TYR A 52 -3.42 -20.46 10.78
C TYR A 52 -2.62 -21.66 10.26
N ASP A 53 -3.31 -22.70 9.77
CA ASP A 53 -2.65 -23.86 9.19
C ASP A 53 -1.89 -23.46 7.92
N PHE A 54 -0.59 -23.74 7.89
CA PHE A 54 0.27 -23.32 6.80
C PHE A 54 0.00 -24.15 5.54
N LYS A 55 -0.68 -23.54 4.58
CA LYS A 55 -1.01 -24.12 3.27
C LYS A 55 -0.04 -23.64 2.17
N GLY A 56 0.87 -22.73 2.51
CA GLY A 56 1.84 -22.14 1.60
C GLY A 56 1.15 -21.48 0.42
N PHE A 57 1.53 -21.86 -0.81
CA PHE A 57 0.92 -21.33 -2.03
C PHE A 57 -0.39 -22.02 -2.45
N GLY A 58 -0.89 -22.99 -1.68
CA GLY A 58 -2.16 -23.66 -2.00
C GLY A 58 -3.35 -22.68 -2.01
N GLN A 59 -3.38 -21.75 -1.05
CA GLN A 59 -4.41 -20.71 -0.96
C GLN A 59 -4.51 -19.85 -2.23
N TYR A 60 -3.37 -19.51 -2.84
CA TYR A 60 -3.33 -18.75 -4.08
C TYR A 60 -3.89 -19.54 -5.26
N LYS A 61 -3.61 -20.85 -5.35
CA LYS A 61 -4.17 -21.70 -6.41
C LYS A 61 -5.69 -21.79 -6.32
N ASP A 62 -6.21 -21.95 -5.11
CA ASP A 62 -7.65 -21.99 -4.87
C ASP A 62 -8.31 -20.65 -5.23
N LEU A 63 -7.64 -19.53 -4.92
CA LEU A 63 -8.11 -18.20 -5.29
C LEU A 63 -8.15 -17.99 -6.81
N PHE A 64 -7.12 -18.41 -7.54
CA PHE A 64 -7.05 -18.27 -9.01
C PHE A 64 -7.96 -19.24 -9.76
N THR A 65 -8.51 -20.26 -9.11
CA THR A 65 -9.54 -21.14 -9.69
C THR A 65 -10.96 -20.72 -9.33
N ASN A 66 -11.11 -19.72 -8.44
CA ASN A 66 -12.40 -19.20 -8.04
C ASN A 66 -12.96 -18.22 -9.08
N GLU A 67 -14.08 -18.57 -9.72
CA GLU A 67 -14.73 -17.76 -10.76
C GLU A 67 -15.18 -16.39 -10.26
N ILE A 68 -15.64 -16.29 -9.00
CA ILE A 68 -16.08 -15.01 -8.41
C ILE A 68 -14.88 -14.08 -8.25
N PHE A 69 -13.74 -14.62 -7.81
CA PHE A 69 -12.51 -13.85 -7.70
C PHE A 69 -12.04 -13.37 -9.07
N LEU A 70 -11.95 -14.24 -10.07
CA LEU A 70 -11.52 -13.87 -11.42
C LEU A 70 -12.44 -12.83 -12.06
N THR A 71 -13.76 -12.99 -11.91
CA THR A 71 -14.73 -12.02 -12.42
C THR A 71 -14.56 -10.66 -11.74
N SER A 72 -14.41 -10.65 -10.42
CA SER A 72 -14.20 -9.42 -9.65
C SER A 72 -12.88 -8.73 -10.01
N LEU A 73 -11.82 -9.53 -10.24
CA LEU A 73 -10.51 -9.04 -10.69
C LEU A 73 -10.62 -8.37 -12.06
N TRP A 74 -11.29 -9.00 -13.03
CA TRP A 74 -11.50 -8.41 -14.34
C TRP A 74 -12.34 -7.14 -14.30
N ASN A 75 -13.42 -7.13 -13.51
CA ASN A 75 -14.22 -5.93 -13.30
C ASN A 75 -13.39 -4.78 -12.70
N ASN A 76 -12.52 -5.08 -11.73
CA ASN A 76 -11.65 -4.08 -11.11
C ASN A 76 -10.61 -3.53 -12.10
N ILE A 77 -9.99 -4.40 -12.90
CA ILE A 77 -9.06 -4.00 -13.95
C ILE A 77 -9.74 -3.11 -14.99
N GLN A 78 -10.93 -3.49 -15.46
CA GLN A 78 -11.72 -2.68 -16.39
C GLN A 78 -12.06 -1.32 -15.80
N LEU A 79 -12.47 -1.27 -14.53
CA LEU A 79 -12.73 -0.02 -13.82
C LEU A 79 -11.49 0.87 -13.79
N ILE A 80 -10.33 0.36 -13.39
CA ILE A 80 -9.08 1.13 -13.32
C ILE A 80 -8.69 1.67 -14.70
N LEU A 81 -8.75 0.82 -15.73
CA LEU A 81 -8.35 1.17 -17.09
C LEU A 81 -9.24 2.22 -17.74
N ILE A 82 -10.52 2.30 -17.36
CA ILE A 82 -11.44 3.31 -17.89
C ILE A 82 -11.39 4.57 -17.02
N PHE A 83 -11.43 4.40 -15.69
CA PHE A 83 -11.56 5.49 -14.75
C PHE A 83 -10.30 6.35 -14.65
N VAL A 84 -9.11 5.74 -14.62
CA VAL A 84 -7.86 6.50 -14.47
C VAL A 84 -7.61 7.41 -15.69
N PRO A 85 -7.62 6.91 -16.94
CA PRO A 85 -7.49 7.79 -18.10
C PRO A 85 -8.67 8.77 -18.22
N GLY A 86 -9.89 8.33 -17.94
CA GLY A 86 -11.08 9.18 -17.99
C GLY A 86 -10.97 10.38 -17.05
N SER A 87 -10.58 10.15 -15.79
CA SER A 87 -10.37 11.22 -14.81
C SER A 87 -9.19 12.13 -15.15
N LEU A 88 -8.11 11.59 -15.71
CA LEU A 88 -6.98 12.39 -16.19
C LEU A 88 -7.38 13.30 -17.37
N ILE A 89 -8.07 12.75 -18.37
CA ILE A 89 -8.54 13.52 -19.53
C ILE A 89 -9.49 14.62 -19.08
N MET A 90 -10.47 14.29 -18.22
CA MET A 90 -11.40 15.28 -17.69
C MET A 90 -10.69 16.34 -16.85
N GLY A 91 -9.78 15.95 -15.95
CA GLY A 91 -9.02 16.88 -15.13
C GLY A 91 -8.17 17.83 -15.97
N LEU A 92 -7.50 17.31 -17.00
CA LEU A 92 -6.67 18.11 -17.91
C LEU A 92 -7.52 19.03 -18.78
N PHE A 93 -8.65 18.54 -19.29
CA PHE A 93 -9.60 19.34 -20.06
C PHE A 93 -10.11 20.53 -19.25
N LEU A 94 -10.53 20.30 -18.00
CA LEU A 94 -10.97 21.37 -17.09
C LEU A 94 -9.83 22.34 -16.76
N ALA A 95 -8.61 21.83 -16.54
CA ALA A 95 -7.44 22.67 -16.30
C ALA A 95 -7.14 23.60 -17.48
N ILE A 96 -7.24 23.11 -18.72
CA ILE A 96 -7.03 23.92 -19.94
C ILE A 96 -8.11 25.01 -20.05
N LEU A 97 -9.38 24.68 -19.80
CA LEU A 97 -10.46 25.67 -19.83
C LEU A 97 -10.28 26.77 -18.77
N LEU A 98 -9.73 26.42 -17.60
CA LEU A 98 -9.45 27.37 -16.53
C LEU A 98 -8.20 28.22 -16.82
N ASP A 99 -7.19 27.65 -17.47
CA ASP A 99 -5.94 28.33 -17.83
C ASP A 99 -6.11 29.31 -19.00
N GLN A 100 -7.14 29.10 -19.83
CA GLN A 100 -7.55 30.08 -20.82
C GLN A 100 -8.01 31.37 -20.11
N LYS A 101 -7.11 32.36 -20.06
CA LYS A 101 -7.46 33.75 -19.76
C LYS A 101 -8.45 34.24 -20.83
N VAL A 102 -9.73 34.22 -20.48
CA VAL A 102 -10.67 35.22 -20.99
C VAL A 102 -10.31 36.56 -20.38
#